data_AF-A0AAN8YYR6-F1
#
_entry.id   AF-A0AAN8YYR6-F1
#
_cell.length_a   1.000
_cell.length_b   1.000
_cell.length_c   1.000
_cell.angle_alpha   90.00
_cell.angle_beta   90.00
_cell.angle_gamma   90.00
#
_symmetry.space_group_name_H-M   'P 1'
#
loop_
_entity.id
_entity.type
_entity.pdbx_description
1 polymer ?
#
loop_
_entity_poly.entity_id
_entity_poly.type
_entity_poly.pdbx_seq_one_letter_code
_entity_poly.pdbx_strand_id
1 'polypeptide(L)'
;SSRNINSDYGEGLVTKMDPQVFFRLSIGSLGLRIPGSALNAAKSGIQAFASSCLCEIRLRGFPVQTTSIPVVSSPEATPDSHSVASSFYLEESDLKALLAPGCFYTSHACLEIAVFTGRKGVHCGVGVKRQLLGTFKLEVGPEWGERKPLILYNGWIGIGKNKQESGKPGAELHLRVKLDPDPRYVFQFEDITTSSPQIVQLQGTIKQPIFSCKFSRDRVPQTDPLSTYWANSTDNSDQEMERRERKGWKVKIHDLSGSAVAAAFITTPFVPSTGCDWVSKSNPGAWLIARPDACIPESWQPWGKLEAWRERGVRDAICCRFHLLSEGQEVGELLMSEIFINADKGGEFLIDTDRQVRTASTPIPSPQSSGDYSALGPVVGGFVMSCRVQGEGKSSKPLVQLAMRHITCVEDAAIFMALAAAVDLSIEACRPFRRKFRRGSRHSF
;
A
#
# COMPACT_ATOMS: atom_id res chain seq x y z
N SER A 1 32.29 32.31 29.30
CA SER A 1 32.33 30.84 29.35
C SER A 1 30.91 30.35 29.52
N SER A 2 30.22 30.15 28.40
CA SER A 2 28.85 29.61 28.38
C SER A 2 28.76 28.73 27.15
N ARG A 3 28.94 27.41 27.35
CA ARG A 3 28.73 26.43 26.29
C ARG A 3 27.23 26.25 26.11
N ASN A 4 26.75 26.54 24.90
CA ASN A 4 25.45 26.09 24.45
C ASN A 4 25.45 24.55 24.41
N ILE A 5 24.64 23.96 25.27
CA ILE A 5 24.23 22.57 25.21
C ILE A 5 22.81 22.62 24.63
N ASN A 6 22.66 22.31 23.35
CA ASN A 6 21.44 21.78 22.74
C ASN A 6 21.63 21.61 21.22
N SER A 7 21.56 20.35 20.75
CA SER A 7 20.96 19.89 19.47
C SER A 7 21.54 18.57 18.91
N ASP A 8 22.39 17.83 19.64
CA ASP A 8 23.04 16.62 19.10
C ASP A 8 22.26 15.29 19.26
N TYR A 9 21.09 15.28 19.92
CA TYR A 9 20.38 14.03 20.23
C TYR A 9 19.47 13.49 19.10
N GLY A 10 19.17 14.29 18.08
CA GLY A 10 18.25 13.91 16.98
C GLY A 10 18.95 13.26 15.78
N GLU A 11 20.10 13.80 15.34
CA GLU A 11 20.84 13.27 14.19
C GLU A 11 21.54 11.93 14.49
N GLY A 12 21.88 11.67 15.76
CA GLY A 12 22.56 10.45 16.22
C GLY A 12 21.72 9.17 16.21
N LEU A 13 20.38 9.26 16.14
CA LEU A 13 19.49 8.09 16.16
C LEU A 13 19.02 7.65 14.77
N VAL A 14 18.81 8.58 13.83
CA VAL A 14 18.54 8.24 12.42
C VAL A 14 19.75 7.56 11.79
N THR A 15 20.96 7.95 12.20
CA THR A 15 22.23 7.30 11.85
C THR A 15 22.38 5.88 12.41
N LYS A 16 21.46 5.40 13.26
CA LYS A 16 21.45 4.02 13.77
C LYS A 16 20.71 3.03 12.87
N MET A 17 19.91 3.53 11.92
CA MET A 17 19.17 2.68 10.98
C MET A 17 19.76 2.81 9.59
N ASP A 18 20.21 1.69 9.02
CA ASP A 18 20.73 1.66 7.65
C ASP A 18 19.64 1.24 6.65
N PRO A 19 19.30 2.11 5.68
CA PRO A 19 18.30 1.77 4.68
C PRO A 19 18.87 0.78 3.66
N GLN A 20 18.01 -0.12 3.19
CA GLN A 20 18.29 -1.00 2.07
C GLN A 20 18.04 -0.29 0.74
N VAL A 21 18.71 -0.79 -0.30
CA VAL A 21 18.61 -0.25 -1.66
C VAL A 21 17.34 -0.76 -2.33
N PHE A 22 16.51 0.18 -2.74
CA PHE A 22 15.31 -0.04 -3.53
C PHE A 22 15.26 1.02 -4.64
N PHE A 23 14.54 0.71 -5.71
CA PHE A 23 14.33 1.62 -6.82
C PHE A 23 12.86 1.75 -7.15
N ARG A 24 12.46 2.94 -7.59
CA ARG A 24 11.12 3.21 -8.10
C ARG A 24 11.21 3.53 -9.57
N LEU A 25 10.65 2.65 -10.41
CA LEU A 25 10.45 2.89 -11.82
C LEU A 25 9.06 3.52 -12.03
N SER A 26 9.04 4.80 -12.37
CA SER A 26 7.83 5.57 -12.63
C SER A 26 7.60 5.79 -14.12
N ILE A 27 6.38 5.50 -14.56
CA ILE A 27 5.90 5.75 -15.91
C ILE A 27 4.85 6.86 -15.79
N GLY A 28 5.14 8.01 -16.37
CA GLY A 28 4.34 9.23 -16.26
C GLY A 28 4.11 9.91 -17.59
N SER A 29 3.38 11.03 -17.52
CA SER A 29 3.14 11.91 -18.67
C SER A 29 2.59 11.19 -19.91
N LEU A 30 1.71 10.20 -19.70
CA LEU A 30 1.14 9.43 -20.80
C LEU A 30 0.19 10.30 -21.64
N GLY A 31 0.42 10.37 -22.95
CA GLY A 31 -0.45 11.08 -23.88
C GLY A 31 -0.46 10.41 -25.24
N LEU A 32 -1.61 10.36 -25.91
CA LEU A 32 -1.75 9.69 -27.20
C LEU A 32 -2.17 10.67 -28.30
N ARG A 33 -1.42 10.71 -29.40
CA ARG A 33 -1.80 11.42 -30.63
C ARG A 33 -2.15 10.40 -31.71
N ILE A 34 -3.37 10.49 -32.22
CA ILE A 34 -3.85 9.62 -33.31
C ILE A 34 -4.12 10.49 -34.54
N PRO A 35 -3.31 10.37 -35.60
CA PRO A 35 -3.54 11.08 -36.85
C PRO A 35 -4.90 10.73 -37.47
N GLY A 36 -5.65 11.76 -37.89
CA GLY A 36 -6.97 11.59 -38.52
C GLY A 36 -8.19 11.59 -37.60
N SER A 37 -8.00 11.61 -36.27
CA SER A 37 -9.13 11.73 -35.31
C SER A 37 -9.83 13.11 -35.41
N ALA A 38 -9.05 14.18 -35.60
CA ALA A 38 -9.59 15.55 -35.77
C ALA A 38 -10.42 15.73 -37.05
N LEU A 39 -10.11 14.99 -38.13
CA LEU A 39 -10.78 15.11 -39.43
C LEU A 39 -12.17 14.43 -39.46
N ASN A 40 -12.41 13.42 -38.61
CA ASN A 40 -13.69 12.72 -38.55
C ASN A 40 -14.67 13.36 -37.56
N ALA A 41 -14.17 14.08 -36.54
CA ALA A 41 -14.99 14.86 -35.62
C ALA A 41 -15.66 16.06 -36.32
N ALA A 42 -14.93 16.75 -37.20
CA ALA A 42 -15.43 17.90 -37.94
C ALA A 42 -16.47 17.56 -39.03
N LYS A 43 -16.47 16.32 -39.56
CA LYS A 43 -17.39 15.91 -40.64
C LYS A 43 -18.70 15.28 -40.16
N SER A 44 -18.79 14.83 -38.92
CA SER A 44 -19.97 14.07 -38.46
C SER A 44 -20.93 14.84 -37.56
N GLY A 45 -20.60 16.05 -37.09
CA GLY A 45 -21.46 16.81 -36.15
C GLY A 45 -21.70 16.14 -34.80
N ILE A 46 -21.25 14.90 -34.62
CA ILE A 46 -21.35 14.12 -33.40
C ILE A 46 -20.06 14.36 -32.62
N GLN A 47 -20.21 14.96 -31.43
CA GLN A 47 -19.18 15.06 -30.40
C GLN A 47 -18.41 13.74 -30.34
N ALA A 48 -17.14 13.76 -30.78
CA ALA A 48 -16.33 12.57 -30.88
C ALA A 48 -16.25 11.95 -29.48
N PHE A 49 -16.99 10.87 -29.25
CA PHE A 49 -16.87 10.07 -28.06
C PHE A 49 -15.40 9.68 -27.96
N ALA A 50 -14.68 10.29 -27.02
CA ALA A 50 -13.30 9.97 -26.72
C ALA A 50 -13.26 8.48 -26.37
N SER A 51 -12.96 7.63 -27.35
CA SER A 51 -12.78 6.21 -27.09
C SER A 51 -11.60 6.10 -26.14
N SER A 52 -11.88 5.70 -24.89
CA SER A 52 -10.84 5.58 -23.87
C SER A 52 -9.79 4.60 -24.37
N CYS A 53 -8.58 5.12 -24.59
CA CYS A 53 -7.44 4.29 -24.95
C CYS A 53 -6.90 3.68 -23.66
N LEU A 54 -6.59 2.39 -23.71
CA LEU A 54 -6.13 1.64 -22.56
C LEU A 54 -4.68 1.23 -22.77
N CYS A 55 -3.88 1.41 -21.74
CA CYS A 55 -2.48 1.08 -21.68
C CYS A 55 -2.29 -0.19 -20.84
N GLU A 56 -1.56 -1.17 -21.35
CA GLU A 56 -1.01 -2.25 -20.53
C GLU A 56 0.50 -2.06 -20.40
N ILE A 57 0.96 -1.92 -19.15
CA ILE A 57 2.35 -1.67 -18.81
C ILE A 57 2.90 -2.95 -18.17
N ARG A 58 3.94 -3.50 -18.77
CA ARG A 58 4.50 -4.82 -18.46
C ARG A 58 5.98 -4.69 -18.16
N LEU A 59 6.40 -5.27 -17.04
CA LEU A 59 7.81 -5.45 -16.68
C LEU A 59 7.99 -6.91 -16.26
N ARG A 60 9.04 -7.57 -16.76
CA ARG A 60 9.31 -8.98 -16.47
C ARG A 60 9.38 -9.21 -14.95
N GLY A 61 8.66 -10.22 -14.46
CA GLY A 61 8.62 -10.55 -13.03
C GLY A 61 7.60 -9.76 -12.20
N PHE A 62 6.93 -8.77 -12.79
CA PHE A 62 5.96 -7.92 -12.10
C PHE A 62 4.55 -8.09 -12.67
N PRO A 63 3.50 -7.85 -11.85
CA PRO A 63 2.12 -7.88 -12.33
C PRO A 63 1.87 -6.79 -13.38
N VAL A 64 1.13 -7.14 -14.43
CA VAL A 64 0.74 -6.19 -15.48
C VAL A 64 -0.14 -5.09 -14.88
N GLN A 65 0.21 -3.84 -15.13
CA GLN A 65 -0.57 -2.67 -14.71
C GLN A 65 -1.36 -2.13 -15.89
N THR A 66 -2.59 -1.68 -15.65
CA THR A 66 -3.48 -1.14 -16.68
C THR A 66 -3.92 0.27 -16.32
N THR A 67 -3.85 1.19 -17.27
CA THR A 67 -4.24 2.59 -17.06
C THR A 67 -4.86 3.20 -18.32
N SER A 68 -5.74 4.19 -18.18
CA SER A 68 -6.30 4.93 -19.31
C SER A 68 -5.33 6.00 -19.80
N ILE A 69 -5.25 6.22 -21.11
CA ILE A 69 -4.40 7.25 -21.72
C ILE A 69 -5.27 8.38 -22.28
N PRO A 70 -4.99 9.65 -21.91
CA PRO A 70 -5.67 10.78 -22.51
C PRO A 70 -5.25 10.94 -23.98
N VAL A 71 -6.24 11.18 -24.85
CA VAL A 71 -5.99 11.50 -26.26
C VAL A 71 -5.75 13.01 -26.37
N VAL A 72 -4.55 13.38 -26.82
CA VAL A 72 -4.11 14.77 -26.95
C VAL A 72 -4.46 15.25 -28.35
N SER A 73 -5.34 16.24 -28.45
CA SER A 73 -5.90 16.72 -29.73
C SER A 73 -5.14 17.91 -30.32
N SER A 74 -4.36 18.65 -29.50
CA SER A 74 -3.55 19.79 -29.94
C SER A 74 -2.06 19.44 -29.99
N PRO A 75 -1.31 19.85 -31.03
CA PRO A 75 0.14 19.67 -31.10
C PRO A 75 0.91 20.45 -30.03
N GLU A 76 0.32 21.49 -29.44
CA GLU A 76 0.93 22.34 -28.40
C GLU A 76 0.66 21.85 -26.97
N ALA A 77 -0.32 20.96 -26.80
CA ALA A 77 -0.65 20.41 -25.50
C ALA A 77 0.43 19.40 -25.07
N THR A 78 1.16 19.76 -24.02
CA THR A 78 2.11 18.86 -23.33
C THR A 78 1.38 18.11 -22.22
N PRO A 79 1.55 16.77 -22.13
CA PRO A 79 1.04 16.02 -20.98
C PRO A 79 1.68 16.54 -19.68
N ASP A 80 0.94 16.46 -18.58
CA ASP A 80 1.45 16.88 -17.27
C ASP A 80 2.75 16.14 -16.91
N SER A 81 3.82 16.91 -16.76
CA SER A 81 5.19 16.45 -16.43
C SER A 81 5.30 15.80 -15.06
N HIS A 82 4.35 16.05 -14.15
CA HIS A 82 4.31 15.53 -12.79
C HIS A 82 3.35 14.35 -12.62
N SER A 83 2.53 14.04 -13.63
CA SER A 83 1.59 12.92 -13.58
C SER A 83 2.31 11.57 -13.62
N VAL A 84 2.02 10.70 -12.65
CA VAL A 84 2.54 9.32 -12.59
C VAL A 84 1.40 8.32 -12.86
N ALA A 85 1.46 7.69 -14.04
CA ALA A 85 0.44 6.78 -14.52
C ALA A 85 0.63 5.34 -14.02
N SER A 86 1.86 4.94 -13.67
CA SER A 86 2.20 3.62 -13.14
C SER A 86 3.55 3.65 -12.43
N SER A 87 3.73 2.83 -11.39
CA SER A 87 5.02 2.67 -10.71
C SER A 87 5.30 1.22 -10.37
N PHE A 88 6.56 0.80 -10.55
CA PHE A 88 7.10 -0.47 -10.06
C PHE A 88 8.13 -0.18 -8.98
N TYR A 89 8.12 -0.97 -7.93
CA TYR A 89 9.09 -0.92 -6.84
C TYR A 89 9.97 -2.15 -6.94
N LEU A 90 11.27 -1.93 -7.09
CA LEU A 90 12.26 -2.94 -7.39
C LEU A 90 13.20 -3.09 -6.18
N GLU A 91 13.36 -4.31 -5.70
CA GLU A 91 14.48 -4.66 -4.81
C GLU A 91 15.79 -4.73 -5.60
N GLU A 92 16.92 -4.67 -4.90
CA GLU A 92 18.23 -4.88 -5.53
C GLU A 92 18.33 -6.25 -6.23
N SER A 93 17.68 -7.28 -5.68
CA SER A 93 17.56 -8.62 -6.25
C SER A 93 16.74 -8.62 -7.55
N ASP A 94 15.62 -7.90 -7.60
CA ASP A 94 14.78 -7.77 -8.79
C ASP A 94 15.54 -7.11 -9.93
N LEU A 95 16.27 -6.04 -9.61
CA LEU A 95 17.07 -5.33 -10.60
C LEU A 95 18.19 -6.21 -11.15
N LYS A 96 18.89 -6.96 -10.29
CA LYS A 96 19.88 -7.97 -10.72
C LYS A 96 19.25 -9.03 -11.62
N ALA A 97 18.03 -9.48 -11.31
CA ALA A 97 17.30 -10.45 -12.12
C ALA A 97 16.87 -9.90 -13.48
N LEU A 98 16.53 -8.60 -13.56
CA LEU A 98 16.21 -7.93 -14.82
C LEU A 98 17.46 -7.73 -15.71
N LEU A 99 18.60 -7.45 -15.09
CA LEU A 99 19.89 -7.28 -15.78
C LEU A 99 20.55 -8.61 -16.17
N ALA A 100 20.16 -9.71 -15.54
CA ALA A 100 20.71 -11.03 -15.83
C ALA A 100 20.44 -11.41 -17.31
N PRO A 101 21.46 -11.88 -18.04
CA PRO A 101 21.28 -12.32 -19.41
C PRO A 101 20.29 -13.48 -19.46
N GLY A 102 19.37 -13.43 -20.42
CA GLY A 102 18.40 -14.49 -20.62
C GLY A 102 19.07 -15.78 -21.08
N CYS A 103 18.66 -16.91 -20.52
CA CYS A 103 19.15 -18.23 -20.95
C CYS A 103 18.39 -18.67 -22.22
N PHE A 104 19.10 -19.02 -23.30
CA PHE A 104 18.59 -19.51 -24.58
C PHE A 104 17.57 -18.60 -25.30
N TYR A 105 18.02 -17.86 -26.33
CA TYR A 105 17.18 -17.07 -27.28
C TYR A 105 16.22 -16.02 -26.68
N THR A 106 16.14 -15.87 -25.37
CA THR A 106 15.28 -14.87 -24.73
C THR A 106 15.93 -13.49 -24.78
N SER A 107 15.28 -12.55 -25.45
CA SER A 107 15.61 -11.13 -25.45
C SER A 107 15.79 -10.58 -24.02
N HIS A 108 16.68 -9.59 -23.88
CA HIS A 108 16.89 -8.82 -22.65
C HIS A 108 15.56 -8.41 -22.00
N ALA A 109 15.52 -8.29 -20.67
CA ALA A 109 14.32 -7.79 -20.00
C ALA A 109 13.99 -6.40 -20.56
N CYS A 110 12.70 -6.12 -20.78
CA CYS A 110 12.26 -4.82 -21.25
C CYS A 110 10.99 -4.38 -20.53
N LEU A 111 10.84 -3.07 -20.38
CA LEU A 111 9.58 -2.43 -20.09
C LEU A 111 8.79 -2.35 -21.39
N GLU A 112 7.64 -3.00 -21.45
CA GLU A 112 6.73 -2.98 -22.59
C GLU A 112 5.46 -2.21 -22.24
N ILE A 113 5.08 -1.28 -23.11
CA ILE A 113 3.88 -0.46 -22.98
C ILE A 113 3.04 -0.66 -24.24
N ALA A 114 1.94 -1.41 -24.12
CA ALA A 114 1.03 -1.70 -25.22
C ALA A 114 -0.23 -0.84 -25.13
N VAL A 115 -0.55 -0.14 -26.21
CA VAL A 115 -1.70 0.76 -26.29
C VAL A 115 -2.80 0.11 -27.10
N PHE A 116 -4.00 0.05 -26.52
CA PHE A 116 -5.19 -0.53 -27.13
C PHE A 116 -6.28 0.52 -27.32
N THR A 117 -6.98 0.43 -28.43
CA THR A 117 -8.25 1.12 -28.66
C THR A 117 -9.40 0.11 -28.54
N GLY A 118 -10.59 0.57 -28.17
CA GLY A 118 -11.77 -0.29 -28.13
C GLY A 118 -13.06 0.51 -28.06
N ARG A 119 -14.12 0.01 -28.69
CA ARG A 119 -15.49 0.51 -28.49
C ARG A 119 -16.10 -0.27 -27.32
N LYS A 120 -16.68 0.44 -26.36
CA LYS A 120 -17.57 -0.17 -25.36
C LYS A 120 -18.85 -0.57 -26.09
N GLY A 121 -19.02 -1.85 -26.41
CA GLY A 121 -20.25 -2.35 -27.02
C GLY A 121 -21.41 -2.20 -26.04
N VAL A 122 -22.53 -1.62 -26.49
CA VAL A 122 -23.73 -1.34 -25.67
C VAL A 122 -24.70 -2.53 -25.64
N HIS A 123 -24.37 -3.69 -26.23
CA HIS A 123 -25.32 -4.79 -26.42
C HIS A 123 -24.79 -6.13 -25.91
N CYS A 124 -25.66 -6.87 -25.21
CA CYS A 124 -25.38 -8.11 -24.49
C CYS A 124 -24.74 -9.19 -25.39
N GLY A 125 -23.60 -9.74 -24.96
CA GLY A 125 -23.16 -11.09 -25.35
C GLY A 125 -21.97 -11.22 -26.31
N VAL A 126 -21.44 -10.14 -26.90
CA VAL A 126 -20.25 -10.21 -27.79
C VAL A 126 -19.07 -9.50 -27.12
N GLY A 127 -17.97 -10.23 -26.89
CA GLY A 127 -16.78 -9.74 -26.18
C GLY A 127 -16.22 -8.43 -26.74
N VAL A 128 -15.68 -7.58 -25.87
CA VAL A 128 -15.05 -6.31 -26.22
C VAL A 128 -13.85 -6.59 -27.13
N LYS A 129 -13.97 -6.34 -28.44
CA LYS A 129 -12.87 -6.45 -29.39
C LYS A 129 -11.90 -5.27 -29.18
N ARG A 130 -10.87 -5.48 -28.36
CA ARG A 130 -9.75 -4.53 -28.17
C ARG A 130 -8.80 -4.66 -29.36
N GLN A 131 -8.44 -3.53 -29.98
CA GLN A 131 -7.49 -3.47 -31.08
C GLN A 131 -6.17 -2.87 -30.58
N LEU A 132 -5.06 -3.57 -30.79
CA LEU A 132 -3.73 -3.03 -30.48
C LEU A 132 -3.41 -1.91 -31.47
N LEU A 133 -3.19 -0.71 -30.94
CA LEU A 133 -2.75 0.46 -31.70
C LEU A 133 -1.23 0.44 -31.92
N GLY A 134 -0.49 0.02 -30.89
CA GLY A 134 0.96 0.08 -30.93
C GLY A 134 1.63 -0.36 -29.63
N THR A 135 2.95 -0.52 -29.70
CA THR A 135 3.76 -0.95 -28.56
C THR A 135 5.06 -0.13 -28.49
N PHE A 136 5.35 0.39 -27.29
CA PHE A 136 6.65 0.94 -26.92
C PHE A 136 7.43 -0.11 -26.14
N LYS A 137 8.74 -0.23 -26.39
CA LYS A 137 9.64 -1.10 -25.65
C LYS A 137 10.90 -0.33 -25.25
N LEU A 138 11.30 -0.48 -24.01
CA LEU A 138 12.53 0.06 -23.45
C LEU A 138 13.33 -1.09 -22.84
N GLU A 139 14.53 -1.33 -23.35
CA GLU A 139 15.41 -2.37 -22.81
C GLU A 139 15.93 -1.99 -21.43
N VAL A 140 16.09 -2.99 -20.57
CA VAL A 140 16.74 -2.81 -19.27
C VAL A 140 18.25 -2.88 -19.49
N GLY A 141 18.94 -1.77 -19.27
CA GLY A 141 20.39 -1.65 -19.42
C GLY A 141 21.10 -1.47 -18.07
N PRO A 142 22.44 -1.62 -18.05
CA PRO A 142 23.25 -1.53 -16.83
C PRO A 142 23.09 -0.20 -16.08
N GLU A 143 22.71 0.87 -16.79
CA GLU A 143 22.43 2.19 -16.21
C GLU A 143 21.30 2.18 -15.17
N TRP A 144 20.42 1.16 -15.18
CA TRP A 144 19.39 1.02 -14.17
C TRP A 144 19.98 0.65 -12.79
N GLY A 145 21.19 0.09 -12.75
CA GLY A 145 21.94 -0.22 -11.54
C GLY A 145 22.54 1.01 -10.85
N GLU A 146 22.53 2.17 -11.49
CA GLU A 146 23.11 3.39 -10.92
C GLU A 146 22.23 3.90 -9.77
N ARG A 147 22.86 4.16 -8.61
CA ARG A 147 22.18 4.70 -7.41
C ARG A 147 21.91 6.21 -7.53
N LYS A 148 21.44 6.66 -8.69
CA LYS A 148 21.15 8.06 -8.99
C LYS A 148 19.83 8.16 -9.76
N PRO A 149 19.08 9.25 -9.59
CA PRO A 149 17.90 9.50 -10.42
C PRO A 149 18.26 9.51 -11.91
N LEU A 150 17.54 8.73 -12.70
CA LEU A 150 17.77 8.57 -14.13
C LEU A 150 16.48 8.72 -14.93
N ILE A 151 16.50 9.55 -15.97
CA ILE A 151 15.41 9.63 -16.95
C ILE A 151 15.80 8.70 -18.10
N LEU A 152 15.12 7.57 -18.19
CA LEU A 152 15.39 6.55 -19.20
C LEU A 152 14.75 6.91 -20.55
N TYR A 153 13.62 7.61 -20.52
CA TYR A 153 12.96 8.10 -21.71
C TYR A 153 12.06 9.31 -21.38
N ASN A 154 12.01 10.30 -22.26
CA ASN A 154 11.10 11.43 -22.16
C ASN A 154 10.79 12.02 -23.54
N GLY A 155 9.55 11.92 -24.00
CA GLY A 155 9.12 12.55 -25.25
C GLY A 155 8.05 11.77 -26.00
N TRP A 156 7.82 12.19 -27.25
CA TRP A 156 6.90 11.55 -28.19
C TRP A 156 7.61 10.46 -29.01
N ILE A 157 6.95 9.32 -29.22
CA ILE A 157 7.43 8.22 -30.07
C ILE A 157 6.29 7.59 -30.87
N GLY A 158 6.54 7.28 -32.14
CA GLY A 158 5.61 6.52 -32.97
C GLY A 158 5.49 5.06 -32.51
N ILE A 159 4.27 4.58 -32.26
CA ILE A 159 4.01 3.24 -31.70
C ILE A 159 3.39 2.23 -32.67
N GLY A 160 3.07 2.61 -33.91
CA GLY A 160 2.40 1.76 -34.92
C GLY A 160 3.34 1.03 -35.89
N LYS A 161 2.85 -0.06 -36.53
CA LYS A 161 3.60 -0.89 -37.49
C LYS A 161 3.81 -0.27 -38.88
N ASN A 162 3.39 0.97 -39.14
CA ASN A 162 3.53 1.59 -40.46
C ASN A 162 4.94 2.17 -40.65
N LYS A 163 5.94 1.29 -40.77
CA LYS A 163 7.19 1.65 -41.43
C LYS A 163 6.93 1.72 -42.94
N GLN A 164 6.94 2.94 -43.47
CA GLN A 164 7.36 3.31 -44.84
C GLN A 164 6.48 3.07 -46.08
N GLU A 165 5.30 2.42 -46.07
CA GLU A 165 4.55 2.21 -47.34
C GLU A 165 3.42 3.20 -47.65
N SER A 166 2.98 4.03 -46.69
CA SER A 166 2.00 5.09 -46.95
C SER A 166 2.40 6.32 -46.14
N GLY A 167 2.64 7.47 -46.77
CA GLY A 167 3.14 8.70 -46.13
C GLY A 167 2.20 9.38 -45.11
N LYS A 168 1.39 8.61 -44.37
CA LYS A 168 0.56 9.09 -43.26
C LYS A 168 1.33 8.91 -41.94
N PRO A 169 1.35 9.92 -41.06
CA PRO A 169 1.92 9.77 -39.72
C PRO A 169 1.18 8.67 -38.95
N GLY A 170 1.94 7.83 -38.24
CA GLY A 170 1.40 6.81 -37.35
C GLY A 170 0.96 7.39 -36.01
N ALA A 171 0.31 6.59 -35.16
CA ALA A 171 -0.02 7.02 -33.80
C ALA A 171 1.26 7.27 -32.98
N GLU A 172 1.29 8.35 -32.21
CA GLU A 172 2.40 8.73 -31.34
C GLU A 172 1.98 8.64 -29.87
N LEU A 173 2.87 8.12 -29.04
CA LEU A 173 2.74 8.05 -27.59
C LEU A 173 3.77 8.98 -26.96
N HIS A 174 3.31 9.88 -26.10
CA HIS A 174 4.16 10.57 -25.15
C HIS A 174 4.25 9.76 -23.87
N LEU A 175 5.45 9.67 -23.32
CA LEU A 175 5.67 9.10 -22.01
C LEU A 175 6.99 9.62 -21.41
N ARG A 176 7.05 9.56 -20.08
CA ARG A 176 8.27 9.75 -19.31
C ARG A 176 8.52 8.50 -18.49
N VAL A 177 9.69 7.90 -18.64
CA VAL A 177 10.14 6.77 -17.84
C VAL A 177 11.31 7.24 -16.97
N LYS A 178 11.11 7.19 -15.66
CA LYS A 178 12.07 7.66 -14.66
C LYS A 178 12.38 6.55 -13.67
N LEU A 179 13.65 6.37 -13.34
CA LEU A 179 14.13 5.48 -12.30
C LEU A 179 14.71 6.33 -11.17
N ASP A 180 14.15 6.20 -9.97
CA ASP A 180 14.60 6.95 -8.79
C ASP A 180 15.10 5.97 -7.70
N PRO A 181 16.19 6.29 -6.99
CA PRO A 181 16.51 5.63 -5.72
C PRO A 181 15.36 5.82 -4.73
N ASP A 182 14.96 4.74 -4.06
CA ASP A 182 13.84 4.74 -3.11
C ASP A 182 14.24 4.02 -1.82
N PRO A 183 15.31 4.43 -1.12
CA PRO A 183 15.86 3.70 0.04
C PRO A 183 14.80 3.40 1.10
N ARG A 184 14.82 2.19 1.66
CA ARG A 184 13.80 1.72 2.62
C ARG A 184 14.40 1.06 3.84
N TYR A 185 13.79 1.28 4.99
CA TYR A 185 14.02 0.46 6.17
C TYR A 185 13.15 -0.79 6.10
N VAL A 186 13.73 -1.95 6.41
CA VAL A 186 13.02 -3.23 6.43
C VAL A 186 13.03 -3.76 7.85
N PHE A 187 11.86 -3.99 8.42
CA PHE A 187 11.68 -4.52 9.77
C PHE A 187 10.98 -5.87 9.74
N GLN A 188 11.27 -6.71 10.72
CA GLN A 188 10.61 -7.98 10.92
C GLN A 188 10.29 -8.17 12.40
N PHE A 189 9.06 -8.61 12.67
CA PHE A 189 8.69 -9.12 13.99
C PHE A 189 9.29 -10.52 14.15
N GLU A 190 10.05 -10.75 15.22
CA GLU A 190 10.77 -12.02 15.40
C GLU A 190 9.85 -13.21 15.70
N ASP A 191 8.64 -12.93 16.19
CA ASP A 191 7.61 -13.91 16.49
C ASP A 191 6.20 -13.32 16.28
N ILE A 192 5.15 -14.10 16.59
CA ILE A 192 3.76 -13.68 16.50
C ILE A 192 3.47 -12.45 17.36
N THR A 193 2.69 -11.48 16.86
CA THR A 193 2.46 -10.21 17.57
C THR A 193 1.89 -10.40 18.97
N THR A 194 1.07 -11.44 19.20
CA THR A 194 0.49 -11.74 20.52
C THR A 194 1.49 -12.27 21.55
N SER A 195 2.67 -12.73 21.14
CA SER A 195 3.73 -13.20 22.08
C SER A 195 4.62 -12.07 22.59
N SER A 196 4.31 -10.81 22.24
CA SER A 196 5.12 -9.63 22.57
C SER A 196 6.58 -9.73 22.05
N PRO A 197 6.77 -9.85 20.72
CA PRO A 197 8.08 -10.11 20.12
C PRO A 197 9.00 -8.88 20.11
N GLN A 198 10.29 -9.11 19.89
CA GLN A 198 11.18 -8.06 19.42
C GLN A 198 10.92 -7.74 17.94
N ILE A 199 11.21 -6.50 17.56
CA ILE A 199 11.16 -6.03 16.17
C ILE A 199 12.59 -5.67 15.78
N VAL A 200 13.08 -6.39 14.77
CA VAL A 200 14.44 -6.23 14.26
C VAL A 200 14.41 -5.51 12.92
N GLN A 201 15.35 -4.60 12.69
CA GLN A 201 15.69 -4.13 11.36
C GLN A 201 16.55 -5.18 10.66
N LEU A 202 16.21 -5.49 9.42
CA LEU A 202 16.97 -6.37 8.54
C LEU A 202 17.95 -5.53 7.73
N GLN A 203 19.23 -5.93 7.75
CA GLN A 203 20.30 -5.33 6.97
C GLN A 203 21.09 -6.46 6.29
N GLY A 204 20.62 -6.88 5.10
CA GLY A 204 21.14 -8.09 4.46
C GLY A 204 20.92 -9.32 5.34
N THR A 205 22.00 -9.93 5.83
CA THR A 205 21.94 -11.09 6.75
C THR A 205 21.92 -10.71 8.22
N ILE A 206 22.14 -9.43 8.56
CA ILE A 206 22.21 -8.94 9.93
C ILE A 206 20.80 -8.57 10.40
N LYS A 207 20.48 -8.95 11.64
CA LYS A 207 19.25 -8.57 12.35
C LYS A 207 19.62 -7.72 13.55
N GLN A 208 19.14 -6.48 13.57
CA GLN A 208 19.40 -5.54 14.65
C GLN A 208 18.10 -5.21 15.38
N PRO A 209 17.98 -5.49 16.70
CA PRO A 209 16.79 -5.11 17.46
C PRO A 209 16.67 -3.59 17.56
N ILE A 210 15.50 -3.05 17.22
CA ILE A 210 15.21 -1.61 17.29
C ILE A 210 14.06 -1.35 18.25
N PHE A 211 13.05 -2.23 18.29
CA PHE A 211 11.90 -2.09 19.18
C PHE A 211 11.53 -3.39 19.88
N SER A 212 10.70 -3.27 20.91
CA SER A 212 9.93 -4.39 21.45
C SER A 212 8.43 -4.13 21.31
N CYS A 213 7.68 -5.14 20.90
CA CYS A 213 6.24 -5.13 20.83
C CYS A 213 5.69 -5.73 22.12
N LYS A 214 4.76 -5.04 22.78
CA LYS A 214 4.03 -5.56 23.95
C LYS A 214 2.56 -5.63 23.63
N PHE A 215 2.03 -6.85 23.57
CA PHE A 215 0.61 -7.10 23.43
C PHE A 215 -0.04 -7.25 24.81
N SER A 216 -1.19 -6.60 25.02
CA SER A 216 -2.02 -6.78 26.20
C SER A 216 -3.50 -6.89 25.82
N ARG A 217 -4.26 -7.50 26.72
CA ARG A 217 -5.71 -7.59 26.64
C ARG A 217 -6.25 -7.03 27.96
N ASP A 218 -6.79 -5.81 27.90
CA ASP A 218 -7.35 -5.18 29.10
C ASP A 218 -8.65 -5.88 29.45
N ARG A 219 -8.66 -6.60 30.59
CA ARG A 219 -9.87 -7.09 31.22
C ARG A 219 -10.55 -5.88 31.86
N VAL A 220 -11.81 -5.60 31.51
CA VAL A 220 -12.63 -4.78 32.41
C VAL A 220 -12.67 -5.53 33.74
N PRO A 221 -12.24 -4.95 34.87
CA PRO A 221 -12.43 -5.59 36.16
C PRO A 221 -13.95 -5.77 36.33
N GLN A 222 -14.42 -7.01 36.44
CA GLN A 222 -15.79 -7.24 36.89
C GLN A 222 -15.86 -6.82 38.36
N THR A 223 -16.23 -5.58 38.60
CA THR A 223 -16.54 -5.04 39.93
C THR A 223 -17.93 -5.49 40.39
N ASP A 224 -18.27 -6.76 40.22
CA ASP A 224 -19.54 -7.31 40.71
C ASP A 224 -19.25 -8.42 41.74
N PRO A 225 -19.43 -8.18 43.06
CA PRO A 225 -19.15 -9.13 44.13
C PRO A 225 -19.93 -10.45 44.05
N LEU A 226 -20.91 -10.56 43.15
CA LEU A 226 -21.76 -11.74 42.96
C LEU A 226 -21.23 -12.74 41.91
N SER A 227 -20.18 -12.41 41.16
CA SER A 227 -19.61 -13.26 40.09
C SER A 227 -18.88 -14.51 40.62
N THR A 228 -18.55 -14.55 41.91
CA THR A 228 -17.79 -15.62 42.56
C THR A 228 -18.51 -16.99 42.60
N TYR A 229 -19.82 -17.03 42.31
CA TYR A 229 -20.60 -18.28 42.38
C TYR A 229 -20.52 -19.18 41.13
N TRP A 230 -19.91 -18.71 40.04
CA TRP A 230 -19.84 -19.46 38.77
C TRP A 230 -18.42 -19.94 38.44
N ALA A 231 -17.43 -19.67 39.31
CA ALA A 231 -16.02 -19.96 39.06
C ALA A 231 -15.63 -21.46 39.20
N ASN A 232 -16.59 -22.36 39.38
CA ASN A 232 -16.35 -23.80 39.47
C ASN A 232 -17.04 -24.56 38.33
N SER A 233 -16.63 -24.28 37.09
CA SER A 233 -16.78 -25.25 35.99
C SER A 233 -15.58 -25.12 35.08
N THR A 234 -14.58 -25.98 35.30
CA THR A 234 -13.43 -26.11 34.41
C THR A 234 -13.88 -26.76 33.11
N ASP A 235 -14.33 -25.96 32.14
CA ASP A 235 -14.63 -26.44 30.80
C ASP A 235 -13.76 -25.71 29.77
N ASN A 236 -13.22 -26.49 28.82
CA ASN A 236 -12.30 -26.03 27.78
C ASN A 236 -12.95 -24.96 26.88
N SER A 237 -14.27 -24.81 26.95
CA SER A 237 -15.09 -23.79 26.29
C SER A 237 -14.84 -22.37 26.79
N ASP A 238 -14.51 -22.16 28.06
CA ASP A 238 -14.39 -20.81 28.63
C ASP A 238 -13.07 -20.15 28.25
N GLN A 239 -11.97 -20.91 28.23
CA GLN A 239 -10.71 -20.44 27.64
C GLN A 239 -10.86 -20.17 26.13
N GLU A 240 -11.75 -20.88 25.44
CA GLU A 240 -12.03 -20.65 24.02
C GLU A 240 -12.96 -19.46 23.77
N MET A 241 -13.90 -19.18 24.67
CA MET A 241 -14.70 -17.96 24.68
C MET A 241 -13.83 -16.74 25.00
N GLU A 242 -12.92 -16.84 25.97
CA GLU A 242 -11.88 -15.82 26.22
C GLU A 242 -10.99 -15.60 24.99
N ARG A 243 -10.65 -16.66 24.23
CA ARG A 243 -9.92 -16.51 22.95
C ARG A 243 -10.74 -15.81 21.85
N ARG A 244 -12.07 -15.84 21.95
CA ARG A 244 -12.99 -15.17 21.00
C ARG A 244 -13.28 -13.72 21.35
N GLU A 245 -12.98 -13.27 22.57
CA GLU A 245 -13.07 -11.86 22.93
C GLU A 245 -11.95 -11.06 22.24
N ARG A 246 -12.33 -10.42 21.14
CA ARG A 246 -11.51 -9.51 20.35
C ARG A 246 -11.84 -8.06 20.71
N LYS A 247 -11.88 -7.82 22.01
CA LYS A 247 -12.18 -6.54 22.67
C LYS A 247 -10.97 -6.18 23.54
N GLY A 248 -10.69 -4.89 23.67
CA GLY A 248 -9.65 -4.40 24.59
C GLY A 248 -8.23 -4.87 24.26
N TRP A 249 -7.96 -5.29 23.03
CA TRP A 249 -6.58 -5.60 22.61
C TRP A 249 -5.81 -4.29 22.43
N LYS A 250 -4.58 -4.30 22.93
CA LYS A 250 -3.65 -3.19 22.85
C LYS A 250 -2.27 -3.71 22.48
N VAL A 251 -1.60 -2.95 21.63
CA VAL A 251 -0.19 -3.13 21.32
C VAL A 251 0.53 -1.84 21.67
N LYS A 252 1.64 -1.96 22.39
CA LYS A 252 2.59 -0.86 22.61
C LYS A 252 3.92 -1.23 22.00
N ILE A 253 4.50 -0.32 21.23
CA ILE A 253 5.86 -0.42 20.73
C ILE A 253 6.75 0.36 21.67
N HIS A 254 7.78 -0.29 22.18
CA HIS A 254 8.78 0.35 23.04
C HIS A 254 10.11 0.43 22.30
N ASP A 255 10.85 1.50 22.54
CA ASP A 255 12.23 1.63 22.11
C ASP A 255 13.15 0.69 22.93
N LEU A 256 14.46 0.80 22.70
CA LEU A 256 15.45 0.02 23.44
C LEU A 256 15.64 0.49 24.90
N SER A 257 15.15 1.69 25.26
CA SER A 257 15.14 2.17 26.65
C SER A 257 13.97 1.60 27.46
N GLY A 258 12.98 1.02 26.78
CA GLY A 258 11.74 0.53 27.38
C GLY A 258 10.64 1.59 27.44
N SER A 259 10.84 2.75 26.81
CA SER A 259 9.85 3.83 26.68
C SER A 259 8.84 3.48 25.60
N ALA A 260 7.54 3.65 25.88
CA ALA A 260 6.49 3.40 24.90
C ALA A 260 6.43 4.55 23.88
N VAL A 261 6.81 4.28 22.63
CA VAL A 261 6.97 5.28 21.57
C VAL A 261 5.85 5.25 20.51
N ALA A 262 5.04 4.18 20.49
CA ALA A 262 3.82 4.11 19.70
C ALA A 262 2.84 3.10 20.30
N ALA A 263 1.56 3.23 19.98
CA ALA A 263 0.55 2.27 20.37
C ALA A 263 -0.54 2.07 19.31
N ALA A 264 -1.15 0.90 19.34
CA ALA A 264 -2.38 0.59 18.66
C ALA A 264 -3.38 0.00 19.66
N PHE A 265 -4.61 0.49 19.68
CA PHE A 265 -5.64 -0.03 20.58
C PHE A 265 -6.98 -0.14 19.87
N ILE A 266 -7.74 -1.18 20.20
CA ILE A 266 -9.09 -1.37 19.67
C ILE A 266 -10.00 -0.27 20.21
N THR A 267 -10.59 0.52 19.32
CA THR A 267 -11.63 1.51 19.65
C THR A 267 -13.02 1.01 19.30
N THR A 268 -13.16 0.24 18.22
CA THR A 268 -14.40 -0.45 17.88
C THR A 268 -14.18 -1.96 17.95
N PRO A 269 -14.88 -2.69 18.84
CA PRO A 269 -14.63 -4.09 19.07
C PRO A 269 -14.94 -4.93 17.83
N PHE A 270 -14.16 -5.97 17.60
CA PHE A 270 -14.40 -6.93 16.52
C PHE A 270 -15.49 -7.90 16.98
N VAL A 271 -16.72 -7.67 16.51
CA VAL A 271 -17.91 -8.47 16.87
C VAL A 271 -18.65 -8.94 15.61
N PRO A 272 -19.36 -10.08 15.67
CA PRO A 272 -20.14 -10.55 14.53
C PRO A 272 -21.22 -9.54 14.16
N SER A 273 -21.40 -9.30 12.87
CA SER A 273 -22.50 -8.48 12.36
C SER A 273 -23.83 -9.26 12.37
N THR A 274 -24.95 -8.56 12.46
CA THR A 274 -26.29 -9.16 12.47
C THR A 274 -26.48 -10.13 11.29
N GLY A 275 -26.85 -11.37 11.59
CA GLY A 275 -27.08 -12.41 10.58
C GLY A 275 -25.81 -13.14 10.09
N CYS A 276 -24.62 -12.76 10.55
CA CYS A 276 -23.35 -13.38 10.17
C CYS A 276 -22.57 -13.86 11.41
N ASP A 277 -21.59 -14.75 11.19
CA ASP A 277 -20.65 -15.17 12.24
C ASP A 277 -19.26 -14.55 12.04
N TRP A 278 -19.15 -13.41 11.36
CA TRP A 278 -17.90 -12.68 11.16
C TRP A 278 -18.12 -11.17 11.26
N VAL A 279 -17.02 -10.42 11.39
CA VAL A 279 -17.01 -8.95 11.33
C VAL A 279 -17.23 -8.55 9.88
N SER A 280 -18.35 -7.91 9.54
CA SER A 280 -18.68 -7.51 8.17
C SER A 280 -18.53 -5.99 7.97
N LYS A 281 -18.64 -5.54 6.72
CA LYS A 281 -18.55 -4.12 6.36
C LYS A 281 -19.57 -3.23 7.07
N SER A 282 -20.72 -3.78 7.49
CA SER A 282 -21.76 -3.02 8.19
C SER A 282 -21.38 -2.66 9.63
N ASN A 283 -20.41 -3.36 10.22
CA ASN A 283 -19.90 -3.10 11.56
C ASN A 283 -18.41 -3.48 11.61
N PRO A 284 -17.53 -2.66 11.01
CA PRO A 284 -16.10 -2.94 10.98
C PRO A 284 -15.49 -2.79 12.38
N GLY A 285 -14.55 -3.66 12.72
CA GLY A 285 -13.68 -3.44 13.88
C GLY A 285 -12.70 -2.31 13.58
N ALA A 286 -12.25 -1.58 14.60
CA ALA A 286 -11.36 -0.45 14.40
C ALA A 286 -10.26 -0.37 15.46
N TRP A 287 -9.08 -0.01 15.00
CA TRP A 287 -7.91 0.33 15.80
C TRP A 287 -7.64 1.83 15.69
N LEU A 288 -7.29 2.45 16.81
CA LEU A 288 -6.66 3.76 16.83
C LEU A 288 -5.15 3.55 16.97
N ILE A 289 -4.40 4.12 16.03
CA ILE A 289 -2.95 4.21 16.05
C ILE A 289 -2.61 5.57 16.68
N ALA A 290 -1.72 5.56 17.67
CA ALA A 290 -1.39 6.73 18.45
C ALA A 290 0.11 6.81 18.74
N ARG A 291 0.58 8.05 18.90
CA ARG A 291 1.92 8.37 19.40
C ARG A 291 1.81 8.97 20.81
N PRO A 292 2.88 8.95 21.61
CA PRO A 292 2.92 9.70 22.86
C PRO A 292 2.64 11.18 22.60
N ASP A 293 1.85 11.79 23.47
CA ASP A 293 1.64 13.24 23.45
C ASP A 293 2.91 13.94 23.98
N ALA A 294 3.43 14.89 23.23
CA ALA A 294 4.61 15.65 23.61
C ALA A 294 4.34 16.63 24.77
N CYS A 295 3.10 17.06 24.95
CA CYS A 295 2.70 18.06 25.94
C CYS A 295 2.24 17.44 27.26
N ILE A 296 1.64 16.25 27.21
CA ILE A 296 1.02 15.61 28.37
C ILE A 296 1.66 14.23 28.60
N PRO A 297 2.47 14.07 29.67
CA PRO A 297 3.08 12.79 30.01
C PRO A 297 2.05 11.67 30.12
N GLU A 298 2.42 10.48 29.66
CA GLU A 298 1.61 9.25 29.67
C GLU A 298 0.30 9.29 28.87
N SER A 299 0.03 10.38 28.15
CA SER A 299 -1.13 10.48 27.26
C SER A 299 -0.78 10.13 25.82
N TRP A 300 -1.82 9.86 25.02
CA TRP A 300 -1.71 9.34 23.66
C TRP A 300 -2.42 10.28 22.69
N GLN A 301 -1.68 10.74 21.70
CA GLN A 301 -2.20 11.55 20.62
C GLN A 301 -2.62 10.65 19.44
N PRO A 302 -3.86 10.78 18.92
CA PRO A 302 -4.32 10.00 17.78
C PRO A 302 -3.54 10.38 16.52
N TRP A 303 -3.15 9.38 15.72
CA TRP A 303 -2.44 9.57 14.45
C TRP A 303 -3.22 9.00 13.26
N GLY A 304 -3.83 7.84 13.43
CA GLY A 304 -4.55 7.19 12.34
C GLY A 304 -5.55 6.16 12.82
N LYS A 305 -6.53 5.85 11.99
CA LYS A 305 -7.58 4.87 12.28
C LYS A 305 -7.53 3.74 11.24
N LEU A 306 -7.33 2.52 11.71
CA LEU A 306 -7.39 1.31 10.88
C LEU A 306 -8.71 0.59 11.14
N GLU A 307 -9.58 0.55 10.14
CA GLU A 307 -10.77 -0.29 10.13
C GLU A 307 -10.49 -1.62 9.45
N ALA A 308 -11.10 -2.70 9.95
CA ALA A 308 -11.01 -4.00 9.32
C ALA A 308 -12.31 -4.81 9.42
N TRP A 309 -12.62 -5.52 8.34
CA TRP A 309 -13.75 -6.43 8.24
C TRP A 309 -13.46 -7.55 7.25
N ARG A 310 -14.21 -8.63 7.35
CA ARG A 310 -14.18 -9.75 6.40
C ARG A 310 -15.28 -9.60 5.36
N GLU A 311 -14.91 -9.77 4.10
CA GLU A 311 -15.83 -9.84 2.98
C GLU A 311 -15.80 -11.25 2.39
N ARG A 312 -16.99 -11.87 2.34
CA ARG A 312 -17.18 -13.22 1.81
C ARG A 312 -17.95 -13.13 0.51
N GLY A 313 -17.36 -13.64 -0.56
CA GLY A 313 -17.97 -13.76 -1.89
C GLY A 313 -17.26 -14.85 -2.69
N VAL A 314 -16.93 -14.58 -3.95
CA VAL A 314 -16.11 -15.49 -4.78
C VAL A 314 -14.73 -15.74 -4.15
N ARG A 315 -14.22 -14.77 -3.39
CA ARG A 315 -12.97 -14.86 -2.63
C ARG A 315 -13.25 -14.44 -1.19
N ASP A 316 -12.65 -15.15 -0.25
CA ASP A 316 -12.67 -14.80 1.17
C ASP A 316 -11.49 -13.88 1.47
N ALA A 317 -11.79 -12.65 1.90
CA ALA A 317 -10.79 -11.62 2.10
C ALA A 317 -11.10 -10.77 3.32
N ILE A 318 -10.05 -10.17 3.89
CA ILE A 318 -10.12 -9.23 4.99
C ILE A 318 -9.74 -7.87 4.40
N CYS A 319 -10.66 -6.93 4.44
CA CYS A 319 -10.41 -5.55 4.05
C CYS A 319 -9.78 -4.82 5.23
N CYS A 320 -8.68 -4.12 4.96
CA CYS A 320 -8.02 -3.22 5.88
C CYS A 320 -8.07 -1.82 5.28
N ARG A 321 -8.72 -0.88 5.96
CA ARG A 321 -8.92 0.50 5.52
C ARG A 321 -8.33 1.45 6.53
N PHE A 322 -7.31 2.19 6.13
CA PHE A 322 -6.57 3.10 6.99
C PHE A 322 -6.83 4.57 6.62
N HIS A 323 -7.17 5.36 7.63
CA HIS A 323 -7.33 6.80 7.53
C HIS A 323 -6.27 7.49 8.39
N LEU A 324 -5.65 8.54 7.85
CA LEU A 324 -4.80 9.45 8.61
C LEU A 324 -5.67 10.56 9.22
N LEU A 325 -5.39 10.90 10.47
CA LEU A 325 -6.11 11.95 11.19
C LEU A 325 -5.32 13.25 11.09
N SER A 326 -5.98 14.34 10.68
CA SER A 326 -5.34 15.67 10.58
C SER A 326 -5.22 16.33 11.95
N GLU A 327 -4.04 16.91 12.23
CA GLU A 327 -3.73 17.63 13.46
C GLU A 327 -4.13 19.11 13.29
N GLY A 328 -5.43 19.41 13.39
CA GLY A 328 -5.96 20.76 13.19
C GLY A 328 -7.48 20.78 13.20
N GLN A 329 -8.04 21.84 13.77
CA GLN A 329 -9.41 21.97 14.30
C GLN A 329 -10.58 21.87 13.29
N GLU A 330 -10.35 21.36 12.07
CA GLU A 330 -11.38 20.97 11.10
C GLU A 330 -11.13 19.52 10.65
N VAL A 331 -11.95 18.62 11.18
CA VAL A 331 -11.79 17.16 11.10
C VAL A 331 -12.00 16.67 9.67
N GLY A 332 -10.91 16.37 8.97
CA GLY A 332 -10.90 15.53 7.78
C GLY A 332 -10.13 14.25 8.05
N GLU A 333 -10.81 13.10 8.03
CA GLU A 333 -10.14 11.79 7.93
C GLU A 333 -9.66 11.62 6.48
N LEU A 334 -8.35 11.58 6.24
CA LEU A 334 -7.80 11.32 4.91
C LEU A 334 -7.66 9.81 4.74
N LEU A 335 -8.48 9.19 3.90
CA LEU A 335 -8.27 7.80 3.49
C LEU A 335 -6.85 7.70 2.90
N MET A 336 -6.01 6.81 3.45
CA MET A 336 -4.62 6.58 3.03
C MET A 336 -4.42 5.22 2.35
N SER A 337 -5.27 4.23 2.67
CA SER A 337 -5.22 2.91 2.04
C SER A 337 -6.50 2.12 2.26
N GLU A 338 -6.92 1.35 1.27
CA GLU A 338 -7.97 0.33 1.39
C GLU A 338 -7.54 -0.91 0.58
N ILE A 339 -7.23 -2.00 1.28
CA ILE A 339 -6.63 -3.21 0.68
C ILE A 339 -7.40 -4.45 1.13
N PHE A 340 -7.61 -5.37 0.19
CA PHE A 340 -8.19 -6.69 0.44
C PHE A 340 -7.08 -7.74 0.54
N ILE A 341 -6.88 -8.25 1.75
CA ILE A 341 -5.92 -9.31 2.06
C ILE A 341 -6.64 -10.65 2.00
N ASN A 342 -6.07 -11.66 1.34
CA ASN A 342 -6.71 -12.97 1.29
C ASN A 342 -6.71 -13.62 2.69
N ALA A 343 -7.88 -14.10 3.15
CA ALA A 343 -8.01 -14.62 4.51
C ALA A 343 -7.10 -15.84 4.75
N ASP A 344 -7.00 -16.77 3.80
CA ASP A 344 -6.25 -18.04 4.00
C ASP A 344 -4.75 -17.91 3.65
N LYS A 345 -4.44 -17.11 2.63
CA LYS A 345 -3.08 -16.97 2.10
C LYS A 345 -2.33 -15.82 2.75
N GLY A 346 -3.02 -14.84 3.32
CA GLY A 346 -2.43 -13.57 3.71
C GLY A 346 -2.22 -12.67 2.51
N GLY A 347 -1.32 -11.71 2.65
CA GLY A 347 -1.05 -10.72 1.60
C GLY A 347 -0.23 -9.56 2.13
N GLU A 348 -0.27 -8.45 1.39
CA GLU A 348 0.47 -7.25 1.70
C GLU A 348 -0.51 -6.09 1.86
N PHE A 349 -0.45 -5.42 3.00
CA PHE A 349 -1.06 -4.11 3.20
C PHE A 349 -0.08 -3.04 2.69
N LEU A 350 -0.55 -2.07 1.92
CA LEU A 350 0.28 -1.08 1.23
C LEU A 350 -0.29 0.31 1.42
N ILE A 351 0.54 1.28 1.77
CA ILE A 351 0.24 2.71 1.67
C ILE A 351 1.14 3.29 0.58
N ASP A 352 0.53 3.82 -0.47
CA ASP A 352 1.19 4.41 -1.62
C ASP A 352 0.36 5.61 -2.10
N THR A 353 0.89 6.81 -1.91
CA THR A 353 0.15 8.05 -2.18
C THR A 353 -0.10 8.28 -3.67
N ASP A 354 0.68 7.69 -4.57
CA ASP A 354 0.42 7.75 -6.02
C ASP A 354 -0.87 7.01 -6.41
N ARG A 355 -1.17 5.91 -5.70
CA ARG A 355 -2.34 5.07 -6.00
C ARG A 355 -3.62 5.75 -5.55
N GLN A 356 -3.55 6.66 -4.60
CA GLN A 356 -4.72 7.37 -4.07
C GLN A 356 -5.21 8.49 -4.96
N VAL A 357 -4.28 9.22 -5.62
CA VAL A 357 -4.64 10.24 -6.63
C VAL A 357 -5.49 9.64 -7.75
N ARG A 358 -5.45 8.32 -7.97
CA ARG A 358 -6.25 7.61 -8.99
C ARG A 358 -7.69 7.29 -8.56
N THR A 359 -7.98 7.27 -7.26
CA THR A 359 -9.32 6.93 -6.74
C THR A 359 -10.17 8.16 -6.40
N ALA A 360 -9.55 9.31 -6.17
CA ALA A 360 -10.24 10.59 -5.99
C ALA A 360 -10.53 11.27 -7.36
N SER A 361 -11.53 10.77 -8.10
CA SER A 361 -11.97 11.38 -9.36
C SER A 361 -12.93 12.56 -9.13
N THR A 362 -12.46 13.63 -8.48
CA THR A 362 -13.12 14.94 -8.47
C THR A 362 -12.07 16.05 -8.52
N PRO A 363 -12.14 16.99 -9.47
CA PRO A 363 -11.17 18.08 -9.57
C PRO A 363 -11.44 19.09 -8.44
N ILE A 364 -10.59 19.12 -7.43
CA ILE A 364 -10.59 20.19 -6.43
C ILE A 364 -9.65 21.29 -6.95
N PRO A 365 -10.09 22.56 -7.03
CA PRO A 365 -9.25 23.65 -7.51
C PRO A 365 -8.13 23.95 -6.52
N SER A 366 -6.96 24.28 -7.05
CA SER A 366 -5.75 24.65 -6.32
C SER A 366 -6.02 25.69 -5.23
N PRO A 367 -5.55 25.53 -3.99
CA PRO A 367 -5.48 26.64 -3.07
C PRO A 367 -4.22 27.45 -3.39
N GLN A 368 -4.41 28.60 -4.03
CA GLN A 368 -3.49 29.72 -3.87
C GLN A 368 -3.65 30.22 -2.44
N SER A 369 -2.71 29.90 -1.55
CA SER A 369 -2.58 30.63 -0.29
C SER A 369 -1.14 30.60 0.18
N SER A 370 -0.58 31.81 0.24
CA SER A 370 0.69 32.15 0.87
C SER A 370 0.53 32.03 2.38
N GLY A 371 1.38 31.22 3.00
CA GLY A 371 1.46 31.06 4.45
C GLY A 371 2.42 29.94 4.80
N ASP A 372 3.44 30.26 5.59
CA ASP A 372 4.61 29.44 5.91
C ASP A 372 4.28 28.01 6.37
N TYR A 373 4.57 27.03 5.51
CA TYR A 373 4.71 25.62 5.89
C TYR A 373 6.19 25.28 5.97
N SER A 374 6.77 25.39 7.17
CA SER A 374 8.06 24.77 7.45
C SER A 374 7.88 23.24 7.51
N ALA A 375 8.63 22.55 6.63
CA ALA A 375 9.03 21.14 6.66
C ALA A 375 8.24 20.07 5.87
N LEU A 376 7.21 20.40 5.09
CA LEU A 376 6.72 19.49 4.04
C LEU A 376 6.40 20.26 2.76
N GLY A 377 7.41 20.46 1.91
CA GLY A 377 7.18 20.79 0.50
C GLY A 377 6.28 19.74 -0.15
N PRO A 378 5.70 19.99 -1.35
CA PRO A 378 4.72 19.10 -1.95
C PRO A 378 5.33 17.70 -2.05
N VAL A 379 4.86 16.79 -1.19
CA VAL A 379 5.41 15.45 -1.08
C VAL A 379 5.24 14.81 -2.46
N VAL A 380 6.35 14.61 -3.15
CA VAL A 380 6.38 13.82 -4.38
C VAL A 380 5.77 12.47 -4.01
N GLY A 381 4.56 12.20 -4.51
CA GLY A 381 3.79 11.00 -4.17
C GLY A 381 4.59 9.72 -4.39
N GLY A 382 4.19 8.62 -3.75
CA GLY A 382 4.80 7.29 -3.89
C GLY A 382 4.65 6.40 -2.66
N PHE A 383 5.46 5.35 -2.60
CA PHE A 383 5.47 4.36 -1.52
C PHE A 383 5.69 4.97 -0.14
N VAL A 384 4.89 4.57 0.84
CA VAL A 384 5.07 4.98 2.25
C VAL A 384 5.47 3.77 3.07
N MET A 385 4.60 2.76 3.08
CA MET A 385 4.83 1.51 3.80
C MET A 385 4.24 0.32 3.06
N SER A 386 4.81 -0.85 3.28
CA SER A 386 4.11 -2.11 3.11
C SER A 386 4.31 -3.03 4.30
N CYS A 387 3.31 -3.84 4.58
CA CYS A 387 3.31 -4.82 5.65
C CYS A 387 2.79 -6.14 5.11
N ARG A 388 3.66 -7.16 5.06
CA ARG A 388 3.29 -8.50 4.64
C ARG A 388 2.87 -9.34 5.85
N VAL A 389 1.65 -9.87 5.79
CA VAL A 389 1.04 -10.67 6.85
C VAL A 389 0.64 -12.05 6.33
N GLN A 390 0.64 -13.04 7.23
CA GLN A 390 0.19 -14.39 6.89
C GLN A 390 -1.32 -14.54 7.06
N GLY A 391 -1.88 -15.51 6.35
CA GLY A 391 -3.30 -15.85 6.46
C GLY A 391 -3.64 -16.60 7.75
N GLU A 392 -4.92 -16.86 7.92
CA GLU A 392 -5.50 -17.56 9.05
C GLU A 392 -4.82 -18.93 9.29
N GLY A 393 -4.58 -19.26 10.57
CA GLY A 393 -4.00 -20.52 11.02
C GLY A 393 -2.48 -20.60 10.94
N LYS A 394 -1.79 -19.58 10.42
CA LYS A 394 -0.32 -19.54 10.31
C LYS A 394 0.28 -18.64 11.38
N SER A 395 1.52 -18.93 11.79
CA SER A 395 2.31 -18.03 12.61
C SER A 395 2.74 -16.83 11.75
N SER A 396 2.11 -15.69 11.97
CA SER A 396 2.44 -14.47 11.24
C SER A 396 3.61 -13.77 11.91
N LYS A 397 4.62 -13.43 11.11
CA LYS A 397 5.77 -12.62 11.50
C LYS A 397 5.79 -11.43 10.54
N PRO A 398 5.09 -10.32 10.85
CA PRO A 398 4.98 -9.21 9.93
C PRO A 398 6.34 -8.74 9.42
N LEU A 399 6.45 -8.63 8.10
CA LEU A 399 7.60 -8.03 7.41
C LEU A 399 7.16 -6.66 6.91
N VAL A 400 7.83 -5.61 7.36
CA VAL A 400 7.46 -4.23 7.11
C VAL A 400 8.55 -3.53 6.31
N GLN A 401 8.19 -2.86 5.23
CA GLN A 401 9.07 -1.98 4.47
C GLN A 401 8.59 -0.54 4.63
N LEU A 402 9.49 0.39 4.97
CA LEU A 402 9.19 1.81 5.15
C LEU A 402 10.10 2.66 4.27
N ALA A 403 9.55 3.57 3.48
CA ALA A 403 10.34 4.50 2.70
C ALA A 403 11.06 5.49 3.63
N MET A 404 12.39 5.61 3.50
CA MET A 404 13.24 6.44 4.34
C MET A 404 12.79 7.91 4.36
N ARG A 405 12.31 8.45 3.24
CA ARG A 405 11.83 9.84 3.13
C ARG A 405 10.67 10.21 4.07
N HIS A 406 9.95 9.22 4.61
CA HIS A 406 8.83 9.44 5.53
C HIS A 406 9.23 9.28 7.00
N ILE A 407 10.52 9.04 7.27
CA ILE A 407 11.05 8.74 8.59
C ILE A 407 12.09 9.80 8.93
N THR A 408 11.78 10.65 9.91
CA THR A 408 12.69 11.71 10.40
C THR A 408 13.37 11.30 11.70
N CYS A 409 12.78 10.36 12.45
CA CYS A 409 13.36 9.77 13.65
C CYS A 409 12.96 8.30 13.81
N VAL A 410 13.51 7.63 14.82
CA VAL A 410 13.18 6.21 15.08
C VAL A 410 11.73 6.06 15.56
N GLU A 411 11.21 7.05 16.29
CA GLU A 411 9.83 7.07 16.77
C GLU A 411 8.81 7.12 15.61
N ASP A 412 9.15 7.80 14.51
CA ASP A 412 8.33 7.78 13.29
C ASP A 412 8.20 6.35 12.75
N ALA A 413 9.27 5.56 12.76
CA ALA A 413 9.19 4.15 12.34
C ALA A 413 8.31 3.31 13.29
N ALA A 414 8.33 3.63 14.59
CA ALA A 414 7.54 2.92 15.59
C ALA A 414 6.03 3.03 15.35
N ILE A 415 5.55 4.17 14.85
CA ILE A 415 4.12 4.36 14.57
C ILE A 415 3.62 3.42 13.47
N PHE A 416 4.46 3.19 12.46
CA PHE A 416 4.18 2.23 11.41
C PHE A 416 4.31 0.78 11.89
N MET A 417 5.18 0.49 12.88
CA MET A 417 5.21 -0.82 13.54
C MET A 417 3.92 -1.09 14.31
N ALA A 418 3.36 -0.09 14.99
CA ALA A 418 2.07 -0.21 15.66
C ALA A 418 0.94 -0.47 14.65
N LEU A 419 0.94 0.24 13.51
CA LEU A 419 -0.01 -0.02 12.42
C LEU A 419 0.17 -1.42 11.83
N ALA A 420 1.40 -1.88 11.59
CA ALA A 420 1.68 -3.23 11.09
C ALA A 420 1.16 -4.31 12.05
N ALA A 421 1.37 -4.14 13.36
CA ALA A 421 0.81 -5.02 14.38
C ALA A 421 -0.72 -5.03 14.36
N ALA A 422 -1.36 -3.87 14.18
CA ALA A 422 -2.83 -3.78 14.07
C ALA A 422 -3.36 -4.49 12.81
N VAL A 423 -2.66 -4.35 11.66
CA VAL A 423 -3.00 -5.08 10.42
C VAL A 423 -2.89 -6.59 10.64
N ASP A 424 -1.81 -7.07 11.26
CA ASP A 424 -1.60 -8.48 11.53
C ASP A 424 -2.68 -9.06 12.46
N LEU A 425 -2.93 -8.39 13.57
CA LEU A 425 -3.95 -8.78 14.54
C LEU A 425 -5.37 -8.70 13.94
N SER A 426 -5.60 -7.86 12.94
CA SER A 426 -6.88 -7.78 12.24
C SER A 426 -7.18 -9.05 11.43
N ILE A 427 -6.15 -9.79 10.98
CA ILE A 427 -6.34 -11.09 10.33
C ILE A 427 -6.94 -12.10 11.31
N GLU A 428 -6.44 -12.13 12.56
CA GLU A 428 -7.00 -12.97 13.62
C GLU A 428 -8.37 -12.45 14.08
N ALA A 429 -8.51 -11.14 14.24
CA ALA A 429 -9.71 -10.52 14.77
C ALA A 429 -10.91 -10.60 13.81
N CYS A 430 -10.68 -10.82 12.51
CA CYS A 430 -11.75 -11.02 11.51
C CYS A 430 -12.10 -12.50 11.26
N ARG A 431 -11.49 -13.45 11.97
CA ARG A 431 -11.86 -14.88 11.85
C ARG A 431 -13.33 -15.13 12.22
N PRO A 432 -13.98 -16.19 11.73
CA PRO A 432 -15.37 -16.42 12.08
C PRO A 432 -15.49 -16.82 13.56
N PHE A 433 -16.55 -16.36 14.22
CA PHE A 433 -16.84 -16.57 15.63
C PHE A 433 -17.44 -17.95 15.91
N ARG A 434 -17.93 -18.68 14.90
CA ARG A 434 -18.39 -20.07 15.07
C ARG A 434 -17.34 -21.04 14.52
N ARG A 435 -17.17 -22.17 15.19
CA ARG A 435 -16.39 -23.29 14.64
C ARG A 435 -17.21 -23.93 13.53
N LYS A 436 -16.61 -24.14 12.35
CA LYS A 436 -17.09 -25.21 11.46
C LYS A 436 -16.89 -26.51 12.23
N PHE A 437 -17.96 -27.12 12.73
CA PHE A 437 -17.89 -28.53 13.10
C PHE A 437 -17.45 -29.27 11.84
N ARG A 438 -16.26 -29.89 11.86
CA ARG A 438 -15.93 -30.92 10.88
C ARG A 438 -17.06 -31.93 11.01
N ARG A 439 -17.91 -32.02 9.98
CA ARG A 439 -18.93 -33.06 9.88
C ARG A 439 -18.15 -34.36 9.76
N GLY A 440 -17.86 -34.99 10.90
CA GLY A 440 -17.28 -36.32 10.92
C GLY A 440 -18.23 -37.21 10.14
N SER A 441 -17.74 -37.81 9.06
CA SER A 441 -18.42 -38.94 8.44
C SER A 441 -18.51 -40.03 9.50
N ARG A 442 -19.62 -40.08 10.23
CA ARG A 442 -20.00 -41.26 10.98
C ARG A 442 -20.44 -42.25 9.91
N HIS A 443 -19.50 -43.09 9.48
CA HIS A 443 -19.87 -44.35 8.85
C HIS A 443 -20.58 -45.16 9.93
N SER A 444 -21.90 -45.25 9.80
CA SER A 444 -22.69 -46.26 10.49
C SER A 444 -22.33 -47.62 9.89
N PHE A 445 -21.74 -48.49 10.71
CA PHE A 445 -21.68 -49.92 10.44
C PHE A 445 -23.07 -50.55 10.62
#